data_AF-A0ABD7CWY1-F1
#
_entry.id   AF-A0ABD7CWY1-F1
#
_cell.length_a   1.000
_cell.length_b   1.000
_cell.length_c   1.000
_cell.angle_alpha   90.00
_cell.angle_beta   90.00
_cell.angle_gamma   90.00
#
_symmetry.space_group_name_H-M   'P 1'
#
loop_
_entity.id
_entity.type
_entity.pdbx_description
1 polymer ?
#
loop_
_entity_poly.entity_id
_entity_poly.type
_entity_poly.pdbx_seq_one_letter_code
_entity_poly.pdbx_strand_id
1 'polypeptide(L)'
;MERARLWKSSVPVAANLLLGIPAVVPLFLIWYLLSNYPLADLGWTQREPTENDGILPGLIIAVPVVGVFGIVWALLNLWIRDRLSAGASASTYWTLAAALTLAPYGLLIAFG
;
A
#
# COMPACT_ATOMS: atom_id res chain seq x y z
N MET A 1 12.28 31.54 3.38
CA MET A 1 11.41 30.75 4.30
C MET A 1 10.33 29.98 3.54
N GLU A 2 9.68 30.58 2.54
CA GLU A 2 8.60 29.94 1.76
C GLU A 2 8.99 28.65 1.03
N ARG A 3 10.13 28.64 0.30
CA ARG A 3 10.63 27.42 -0.38
C ARG A 3 10.87 26.24 0.55
N ALA A 4 11.40 26.49 1.76
CA ALA A 4 11.63 25.45 2.75
C ALA A 4 10.32 24.86 3.32
N ARG A 5 9.27 25.68 3.39
CA ARG A 5 7.93 25.27 3.82
C ARG A 5 7.23 24.44 2.74
N LEU A 6 7.28 24.90 1.48
CA LEU A 6 6.75 24.18 0.32
C LEU A 6 7.42 22.81 0.13
N TRP A 7 8.75 22.76 0.29
CA TRP A 7 9.51 21.51 0.21
C TRP A 7 9.12 20.52 1.31
N LYS A 8 9.02 20.97 2.57
CA LYS A 8 8.57 20.12 3.69
C LYS A 8 7.17 19.55 3.49
N SER A 9 6.27 20.31 2.85
CA SER A 9 4.91 19.85 2.55
C SER A 9 4.82 18.93 1.32
N SER A 10 5.70 19.10 0.33
CA SER A 10 5.64 18.33 -0.93
C SER A 10 6.32 16.97 -0.86
N VAL A 11 7.36 16.83 -0.03
CA VAL A 11 8.12 15.57 0.10
C VAL A 11 7.25 14.39 0.58
N PRO A 12 6.42 14.50 1.64
CA PRO A 12 5.55 13.41 2.06
C PRO A 12 4.57 12.97 0.97
N VAL A 13 4.07 13.93 0.18
CA VAL A 13 3.14 13.70 -0.92
C VAL A 13 3.82 12.92 -2.03
N ALA A 14 4.94 13.43 -2.54
CA ALA A 14 5.71 12.78 -3.59
C ALA A 14 6.19 11.39 -3.18
N ALA A 15 6.71 11.24 -1.95
CA ALA A 15 7.19 9.96 -1.45
C ALA A 15 6.08 8.90 -1.43
N ASN A 16 4.91 9.21 -0.88
CA ASN A 16 3.82 8.23 -0.80
C ASN A 16 3.20 7.92 -2.17
N LEU A 17 3.10 8.89 -3.08
CA LEU A 17 2.68 8.63 -4.47
C LEU A 17 3.67 7.71 -5.20
N LEU A 18 4.97 7.95 -5.05
CA LEU A 18 6.01 7.10 -5.65
C LEU A 18 6.02 5.69 -5.05
N LEU A 19 5.80 5.56 -3.74
CA LEU A 19 5.61 4.25 -3.08
C LEU A 19 4.35 3.53 -3.58
N GLY A 20 3.34 4.26 -4.07
CA GLY A 20 2.14 3.68 -4.65
C GLY A 20 2.41 2.88 -5.93
N ILE A 21 3.49 3.18 -6.66
CA ILE A 21 3.89 2.43 -7.86
C ILE A 21 4.28 0.98 -7.51
N PRO A 22 5.27 0.71 -6.63
CA PRO A 22 5.57 -0.65 -6.22
C PRO A 22 4.47 -1.26 -5.33
N ALA A 23 3.60 -0.47 -4.68
CA ALA A 23 2.48 -0.97 -3.89
C ALA A 23 1.49 -1.83 -4.69
N VAL A 24 1.46 -1.69 -6.02
CA VAL A 24 0.63 -2.52 -6.90
C VAL A 24 0.89 -4.01 -6.66
N VAL A 25 2.14 -4.41 -6.45
CA VAL A 25 2.50 -5.83 -6.25
C VAL A 25 1.93 -6.42 -4.95
N PRO A 26 2.21 -5.86 -3.75
CA PRO A 26 1.63 -6.39 -2.51
C PRO A 26 0.10 -6.26 -2.48
N LEU A 27 -0.49 -5.20 -3.04
CA LEU A 27 -1.94 -5.06 -3.13
C LEU A 27 -2.57 -6.14 -4.02
N PHE A 28 -1.95 -6.41 -5.17
CA PHE A 28 -2.37 -7.50 -6.05
C PHE A 28 -2.30 -8.85 -5.34
N LEU A 29 -1.21 -9.15 -4.63
CA LEU A 29 -1.06 -10.42 -3.91
C LEU A 29 -2.13 -10.58 -2.81
N ILE A 30 -2.42 -9.51 -2.06
CA ILE A 30 -3.50 -9.50 -1.07
C ILE A 30 -4.84 -9.77 -1.75
N TRP A 31 -5.17 -9.03 -2.81
CA TRP A 31 -6.42 -9.21 -3.54
C TRP A 31 -6.54 -10.61 -4.15
N TYR A 32 -5.48 -11.12 -4.78
CA TYR A 32 -5.45 -12.43 -5.42
C TYR A 32 -5.72 -13.55 -4.41
N LEU A 33 -5.03 -13.52 -3.27
CA LEU A 33 -5.23 -14.52 -2.22
C LEU A 33 -6.62 -14.43 -1.61
N LEU A 34 -7.11 -13.23 -1.32
CA LEU A 34 -8.45 -13.06 -0.79
C LEU A 34 -9.49 -13.59 -1.77
N SER A 35 -9.38 -13.21 -3.05
CA SER A 35 -10.33 -13.59 -4.11
C SER A 35 -10.32 -15.08 -4.42
N ASN A 36 -9.17 -15.75 -4.34
CA ASN A 36 -9.09 -17.19 -4.61
C ASN A 36 -9.41 -18.05 -3.40
N TYR A 37 -9.28 -17.54 -2.17
CA TYR A 37 -9.44 -18.34 -0.96
C TYR A 37 -10.63 -17.90 -0.11
N PRO A 38 -10.48 -17.06 0.93
CA PRO A 38 -11.58 -16.81 1.86
C PRO A 38 -12.81 -16.21 1.17
N LEU A 39 -12.65 -15.37 0.15
CA LEU A 39 -13.81 -14.80 -0.55
C LEU A 39 -14.48 -15.81 -1.49
N ALA A 40 -13.72 -16.72 -2.09
CA ALA A 40 -14.27 -17.80 -2.92
C ALA A 40 -14.98 -18.85 -2.07
N ASP A 41 -14.42 -19.18 -0.90
CA ASP A 41 -15.03 -20.10 0.06
C ASP A 41 -16.34 -19.54 0.64
N LEU A 42 -16.46 -18.20 0.71
CA LEU A 42 -17.70 -17.49 1.04
C LEU A 42 -18.66 -17.32 -0.14
N GLY A 43 -18.27 -17.72 -1.35
CA GLY A 43 -19.06 -17.58 -2.57
C GLY A 43 -19.16 -16.14 -3.12
N TRP A 44 -18.32 -15.21 -2.64
CA TRP A 44 -18.29 -13.83 -3.12
C TRP A 44 -17.48 -13.67 -4.41
N THR A 45 -16.57 -14.59 -4.65
CA THR A 45 -15.70 -14.65 -5.83
C THR A 45 -15.62 -16.08 -6.37
N GLN A 46 -15.03 -16.24 -7.56
CA GLN A 46 -14.74 -17.55 -8.14
C GLN A 46 -13.23 -17.81 -8.05
N ARG A 47 -12.84 -19.01 -7.62
CA ARG A 47 -11.44 -19.44 -7.62
C ARG A 47 -10.98 -19.65 -9.06
N GLU A 48 -9.76 -19.19 -9.37
CA GLU A 48 -9.14 -19.39 -10.67
C GLU A 48 -8.99 -20.89 -10.97
N PRO A 49 -9.36 -21.37 -12.17
CA PRO A 49 -9.30 -22.79 -12.51
C PRO A 49 -7.89 -23.38 -12.43
N THR A 50 -6.86 -22.54 -12.56
CA THR A 50 -5.45 -22.92 -12.49
C THR A 50 -4.91 -22.95 -11.05
N GLU A 51 -5.66 -22.48 -10.07
CA GLU A 51 -5.24 -22.43 -8.66
C GLU A 51 -5.62 -23.75 -7.96
N ASN A 52 -4.68 -24.70 -7.95
CA ASN A 52 -4.86 -26.06 -7.42
C ASN A 52 -3.84 -26.47 -6.34
N ASP A 53 -2.86 -25.61 -6.02
CA ASP A 53 -1.80 -25.90 -5.05
C ASP A 53 -2.15 -25.53 -3.60
N GLY A 54 -3.35 -24.98 -3.38
CA GLY A 54 -3.80 -24.49 -2.08
C GLY A 54 -3.14 -23.18 -1.67
N ILE A 55 -3.58 -22.60 -0.55
CA ILE A 55 -3.22 -21.21 -0.17
C ILE A 55 -1.75 -21.04 0.23
N LEU A 56 -1.10 -22.12 0.67
CA LEU A 56 0.20 -22.07 1.34
C LEU A 56 1.34 -21.51 0.45
N PRO A 57 1.55 -21.96 -0.80
CA PRO A 57 2.55 -21.38 -1.69
C PRO A 57 2.35 -19.88 -1.90
N GLY A 58 1.09 -19.46 -2.06
CA GLY A 58 0.73 -18.06 -2.19
C GLY A 58 1.08 -17.23 -0.94
N LEU A 59 0.87 -17.78 0.27
CA LEU A 59 1.28 -17.12 1.52
C LEU A 59 2.80 -17.00 1.66
N ILE A 60 3.55 -18.03 1.25
CA ILE A 60 5.02 -18.02 1.27
C ILE A 60 5.57 -16.87 0.43
N ILE A 61 4.89 -16.48 -0.65
CA ILE A 61 5.28 -15.34 -1.51
C ILE A 61 4.70 -14.03 -0.96
N ALA A 62 3.41 -14.01 -0.63
CA ALA A 62 2.71 -12.78 -0.25
C ALA A 62 3.21 -12.21 1.07
N VAL A 63 3.44 -13.05 2.09
CA VAL A 63 3.88 -12.60 3.42
C VAL A 63 5.20 -11.82 3.35
N PRO A 64 6.29 -12.33 2.75
CA PRO A 64 7.53 -11.56 2.67
C PRO A 64 7.39 -10.31 1.79
N VAL A 65 6.68 -10.37 0.67
CA VAL A 65 6.51 -9.20 -0.22
C VAL A 65 5.73 -8.08 0.49
N VAL A 66 4.58 -8.41 1.08
CA VAL A 66 3.75 -7.47 1.84
C VAL A 66 4.48 -6.99 3.09
N GLY A 67 5.17 -7.89 3.80
CA GLY A 67 5.92 -7.57 5.00
C GLY A 67 7.08 -6.61 4.73
N VAL A 68 7.92 -6.90 3.74
CA VAL A 68 9.04 -6.02 3.36
C VAL A 68 8.53 -4.67 2.89
N PHE A 69 7.50 -4.64 2.04
CA PHE A 69 6.90 -3.37 1.61
C PHE A 69 6.36 -2.57 2.80
N GLY A 70 5.59 -3.21 3.69
CA GLY A 70 5.03 -2.57 4.87
C GLY A 70 6.09 -2.01 5.81
N ILE A 71 7.20 -2.74 6.01
CA ILE A 71 8.34 -2.28 6.81
C ILE A 71 9.01 -1.06 6.16
N VAL A 72 9.32 -1.13 4.86
CA VAL A 72 9.96 -0.01 4.14
C VAL A 72 9.06 1.23 4.16
N TRP A 73 7.76 1.04 3.89
CA TRP A 73 6.77 2.11 3.91
C TRP A 73 6.65 2.75 5.30
N ALA A 74 6.59 1.93 6.36
CA ALA A 74 6.46 2.42 7.73
C ALA A 74 7.72 3.17 8.18
N LEU A 75 8.92 2.63 7.94
CA LEU A 75 10.18 3.26 8.32
C LEU A 75 10.39 4.60 7.59
N LEU A 76 10.07 4.64 6.29
CA LEU A 76 10.14 5.88 5.51
C LEU A 76 9.15 6.93 6.05
N ASN A 77 7.91 6.54 6.33
CA ASN A 77 6.90 7.45 6.84
C ASN A 77 7.17 7.91 8.29
N LEU A 78 7.77 7.07 9.13
CA LEU A 78 8.27 7.48 10.44
C LEU A 78 9.35 8.55 10.30
N TRP A 79 10.35 8.31 9.44
CA TRP A 79 11.42 9.27 9.20
C TRP A 79 10.90 10.60 8.65
N ILE A 80 10.00 10.56 7.66
CA ILE A 80 9.38 11.76 7.08
C ILE A 80 8.57 12.52 8.14
N ARG A 81 7.80 11.80 8.96
CA ARG A 81 7.00 12.41 10.01
C ARG A 81 7.87 13.14 11.03
N ASP A 82 8.89 12.47 11.54
CA ASP A 82 9.76 13.01 12.58
C ASP A 82 10.56 14.23 12.08
N ARG A 83 10.97 14.22 10.81
CA ARG A 83 11.84 15.27 10.24
C ARG A 83 11.09 16.42 9.58
N LEU A 84 9.93 16.15 8.98
CA LEU A 84 9.24 17.09 8.09
C LEU A 84 7.83 17.44 8.55
N SER A 85 7.20 16.62 9.40
CA SER A 85 5.78 16.76 9.79
C SER A 85 5.53 16.70 11.30
N ALA A 86 6.52 17.04 12.14
CA ALA A 86 6.45 16.89 13.59
C ALA A 86 5.28 17.62 14.31
N GLY A 87 4.67 18.63 13.65
CA GLY A 87 3.51 19.35 14.16
C GLY A 87 2.14 18.81 13.72
N ALA A 88 2.09 17.77 12.88
CA ALA A 88 0.84 17.21 12.37
C ALA A 88 0.27 16.16 13.34
N SER A 89 -1.06 16.06 13.39
CA SER A 89 -1.74 14.96 14.09
C SER A 89 -1.25 13.62 13.57
N ALA A 90 -1.00 12.70 14.51
CA ALA A 90 -0.53 11.35 14.21
C ALA A 90 -1.47 10.61 13.25
N SER A 91 -2.76 10.62 13.57
CA SER A 91 -3.78 9.92 12.81
C SER A 91 -3.91 10.51 11.41
N THR A 92 -4.01 11.84 11.30
CA THR A 92 -4.12 12.54 10.01
C THR A 92 -2.94 12.24 9.09
N TYR A 93 -1.71 12.24 9.64
CA TYR A 93 -0.52 11.94 8.85
C TYR A 93 -0.56 10.52 8.27
N TRP A 94 -0.84 9.52 9.12
CA TRP A 94 -0.87 8.12 8.68
C TRP A 94 -2.01 7.84 7.70
N THR A 95 -3.19 8.44 7.91
CA THR A 95 -4.31 8.34 6.97
C THR A 95 -3.96 8.95 5.62
N LEU A 96 -3.34 10.13 5.59
CA LEU A 96 -2.93 10.77 4.33
C LEU A 96 -1.81 9.98 3.63
N ALA A 97 -0.82 9.49 4.36
CA ALA A 97 0.24 8.66 3.81
C ALA A 97 -0.34 7.40 3.13
N ALA A 98 -1.24 6.70 3.83
CA ALA A 98 -1.92 5.54 3.27
C ALA A 98 -2.76 5.90 2.05
N ALA A 99 -3.57 6.97 2.12
CA ALA A 99 -4.41 7.42 1.01
C ALA A 99 -3.58 7.78 -0.23
N LEU A 100 -2.45 8.47 -0.05
CA LEU A 100 -1.53 8.84 -1.13
C LEU A 100 -0.83 7.62 -1.74
N THR A 101 -0.44 6.63 -0.92
CA THR A 101 0.11 5.37 -1.43
C THR A 101 -0.92 4.56 -2.21
N LEU A 102 -2.19 4.62 -1.82
CA LEU A 102 -3.29 3.92 -2.53
C LEU A 102 -3.82 4.70 -3.74
N ALA A 103 -3.55 6.01 -3.84
CA ALA A 103 -4.12 6.88 -4.87
C ALA A 103 -3.86 6.40 -6.31
N PRO A 104 -2.64 5.94 -6.70
CA PRO A 104 -2.43 5.43 -8.06
C PRO A 104 -3.35 4.26 -8.41
N TYR A 105 -3.62 3.38 -7.45
CA TYR A 105 -4.52 2.25 -7.64
C TYR A 105 -5.99 2.69 -7.75
N GLY A 106 -6.42 3.65 -6.92
CA GLY A 106 -7.77 4.22 -7.02
C GLY A 106 -8.01 4.92 -8.36
N LEU A 107 -7.00 5.61 -8.90
CA LEU A 107 -7.08 6.21 -10.24
C LEU A 107 -7.18 5.15 -11.34
N LEU A 108 -6.42 4.07 -11.25
CA LEU A 108 -6.53 2.94 -12.19
C LEU A 108 -7.93 2.32 -12.16
N ILE A 109 -8.54 2.15 -10.98
CA ILE A 109 -9.92 1.62 -10.89
C ILE A 109 -10.93 2.61 -11.49
N ALA A 110 -10.76 3.91 -11.27
CA ALA A 110 -11.74 4.91 -11.68
C ALA A 110 -11.72 5.22 -13.19
N PHE A 111 -10.55 5.06 -13.84
CA PHE A 111 -10.33 5.47 -15.23
C PHE A 111 -9.82 4.35 -16.15
N GLY A 112 -9.55 3.16 -15.62
CA GLY A 112 -9.07 1.99 -16.35
C GLY A 112 -10.17 1.03 -16.80
#